data_AF-A0A3A6JZ41-F1
#
_entry.id   AF-A0A3A6JZ41-F1
#
_cell.length_a   1.000
_cell.length_b   1.000
_cell.length_c   1.000
_cell.angle_alpha   90.00
_cell.angle_beta   90.00
_cell.angle_gamma   90.00
#
_symmetry.space_group_name_H-M   'P 1'
#
loop_
_entity.id
_entity.type
_entity.pdbx_description
1 polymer ?
#
loop_
_entity_poly.entity_id
_entity_poly.type
_entity_poly.pdbx_seq_one_letter_code
_entity_poly.pdbx_strand_id
1 'polypeptide(L)'
;MRKKWIFTVAAFALAMTLTGCRDNAAASIPQQSSQEQTKEQTQMIPMEEAQEAALKAADIEAADADISATTLSEVAGVACYKVEFTSGEYAYSYTINAQTGAVMEMSSQEQNAQASGTQTEVADSTVPATAQTSGSASAQAQTSAAAPAQNATGTGTVDEAAAQKIALEHAGVKAADATITKSKLDYEDGRQVYDIEWYAGGAKYDYEIATDTGEIISSAYEEKTMGADSRSVTVSEADAKKTALDRVSGATDKDLYEWKLDYDDGRPEYEGKIIYGGTEYEFTIDASTGSVMEWDAEKVR
;
A
#
# COMPACT_ATOMS: atom_id res chain seq x y z
N MET A 1 13.28 -33.78 19.25
CA MET A 1 14.23 -34.08 18.17
C MET A 1 14.47 -32.77 17.41
N ARG A 2 15.68 -32.21 17.47
CA ARG A 2 16.02 -30.94 16.81
C ARG A 2 16.80 -31.28 15.53
N LYS A 3 16.28 -30.92 14.36
CA LYS A 3 16.98 -31.08 13.07
C LYS A 3 17.59 -29.73 12.69
N LYS A 4 18.91 -29.64 12.83
CA LYS A 4 19.74 -28.57 12.27
C LYS A 4 19.86 -28.78 10.77
N TRP A 5 19.60 -27.76 9.97
CA TRP A 5 19.90 -27.75 8.55
C TRP A 5 21.12 -26.86 8.34
N ILE A 6 22.15 -27.43 7.73
CA ILE A 6 23.37 -26.76 7.28
C ILE A 6 23.12 -26.40 5.82
N PHE A 7 23.08 -25.11 5.49
CA PHE A 7 23.13 -24.68 4.10
C PHE A 7 24.55 -24.27 3.75
N THR A 8 25.14 -25.06 2.86
CA THR A 8 26.48 -24.88 2.30
C THR A 8 26.42 -23.80 1.22
N VAL A 9 27.21 -22.74 1.40
CA VAL A 9 27.42 -21.66 0.42
C VAL A 9 28.19 -22.22 -0.78
N ALA A 10 27.59 -22.19 -1.97
CA ALA A 10 28.26 -22.47 -3.22
C ALA A 10 28.74 -21.16 -3.85
N ALA A 11 30.05 -20.91 -3.75
CA ALA A 11 30.74 -19.86 -4.46
C ALA A 11 30.79 -20.21 -5.97
N PHE A 12 30.22 -19.37 -6.83
CA PHE A 12 30.37 -19.51 -8.27
C PHE A 12 31.53 -18.62 -8.75
N ALA A 13 32.64 -19.27 -9.09
CA ALA A 13 33.80 -18.62 -9.68
C ALA A 13 33.63 -18.47 -11.20
N LEU A 14 33.94 -17.27 -11.69
CA LEU A 14 34.03 -16.87 -13.10
C LEU A 14 35.25 -17.53 -13.78
N ALA A 15 35.06 -18.12 -14.95
CA ALA A 15 36.16 -18.47 -15.85
C ALA A 15 35.77 -18.30 -17.33
N MET A 16 36.41 -17.34 -18.01
CA MET A 16 36.42 -17.21 -19.46
C MET A 16 37.48 -18.12 -20.07
N THR A 17 37.17 -18.77 -21.19
CA THR A 17 38.18 -19.12 -22.20
C THR A 17 37.57 -19.10 -23.61
N LEU A 18 38.13 -18.24 -24.47
CA LEU A 18 37.98 -18.24 -25.92
C LEU A 18 38.89 -19.30 -26.55
N THR A 19 38.39 -20.08 -27.52
CA THR A 19 39.16 -20.63 -28.66
C THR A 19 38.18 -21.08 -29.73
N GLY A 20 38.29 -20.51 -30.93
CA GLY A 20 37.51 -20.89 -32.11
C GLY A 20 38.21 -21.91 -33.00
N CYS A 21 37.43 -22.55 -33.89
CA CYS A 21 37.86 -23.07 -35.19
C CYS A 21 36.67 -23.47 -36.10
N ARG A 22 36.52 -22.69 -37.19
CA ARG A 22 36.25 -23.02 -38.62
C ARG A 22 35.13 -23.96 -39.11
N ASP A 23 34.30 -23.33 -39.96
CA ASP A 23 33.79 -23.70 -41.31
C ASP A 23 32.89 -24.94 -41.52
N ASN A 24 31.59 -24.74 -41.78
CA ASN A 24 31.03 -24.73 -43.14
C ASN A 24 29.51 -24.48 -43.21
N ALA A 25 29.10 -23.84 -44.30
CA ALA A 25 27.79 -23.31 -44.61
C ALA A 25 26.75 -24.36 -45.03
N ALA A 26 25.47 -24.14 -44.70
CA ALA A 26 24.34 -24.05 -45.64
C ALA A 26 22.98 -24.04 -44.89
N ALA A 27 22.00 -23.37 -45.51
CA ALA A 27 20.57 -23.32 -45.20
C ALA A 27 20.14 -22.29 -44.14
N SER A 28 19.94 -21.06 -44.63
CA SER A 28 19.10 -20.03 -44.05
C SER A 28 17.67 -20.53 -43.82
N ILE A 29 17.26 -20.60 -42.56
CA ILE A 29 15.86 -20.51 -42.13
C ILE A 29 15.85 -19.41 -41.07
N PRO A 30 15.12 -18.29 -41.24
CA PRO A 30 14.88 -17.41 -40.11
C PRO A 30 13.90 -18.12 -39.18
N GLN A 31 14.42 -18.82 -38.17
CA GLN A 31 13.62 -19.08 -36.97
C GLN A 31 13.37 -17.72 -36.34
N GLN A 32 12.15 -17.23 -36.52
CA GLN A 32 11.56 -16.13 -35.78
C GLN A 32 11.49 -16.55 -34.30
N SER A 33 12.58 -16.32 -33.57
CA SER A 33 12.64 -16.48 -32.12
C SER A 33 11.78 -15.40 -31.50
N SER A 34 10.53 -15.76 -31.27
CA SER A 34 9.61 -15.02 -30.44
C SER A 34 10.05 -15.20 -28.99
N GLN A 35 10.99 -14.37 -28.52
CA GLN A 35 11.24 -14.09 -27.11
C GLN A 35 11.84 -12.68 -26.97
N GLU A 36 11.08 -11.67 -27.38
CA GLU A 36 11.09 -10.39 -26.69
C GLU A 36 9.83 -10.35 -25.82
N GLN A 37 9.80 -11.20 -24.79
CA GLN A 37 9.14 -10.82 -23.55
C GLN A 37 10.20 -10.11 -22.73
N THR A 38 10.32 -8.80 -22.96
CA THR A 38 10.91 -7.91 -21.97
C THR A 38 10.02 -8.03 -20.73
N LYS A 39 10.40 -8.91 -19.80
CA LYS A 39 10.00 -8.79 -18.40
C LYS A 39 10.42 -7.38 -18.00
N GLU A 40 9.45 -6.50 -17.76
CA GLU A 40 9.65 -5.48 -16.75
C GLU A 40 9.92 -6.25 -15.45
N GLN A 41 11.20 -6.52 -15.16
CA GLN A 41 11.61 -6.72 -13.78
C GLN A 41 11.40 -5.36 -13.12
N THR A 42 10.21 -5.15 -12.55
CA THR A 42 9.97 -4.08 -11.59
C THR A 42 11.14 -4.14 -10.60
N GLN A 43 11.99 -3.11 -10.60
CA GLN A 43 13.16 -3.01 -9.73
C GLN A 43 12.65 -2.82 -8.31
N MET A 44 12.20 -3.90 -7.70
CA MET A 44 11.80 -3.93 -6.31
C MET A 44 13.00 -4.28 -5.46
N ILE A 45 13.12 -3.65 -4.31
CA ILE A 45 14.03 -4.09 -3.26
C ILE A 45 13.70 -5.55 -2.89
N PRO A 46 14.69 -6.37 -2.56
CA PRO A 46 14.45 -7.69 -2.02
C PRO A 46 13.68 -7.57 -0.70
N MET A 47 12.86 -8.58 -0.43
CA MET A 47 12.08 -8.70 0.80
C MET A 47 12.91 -8.52 2.08
N GLU A 48 14.17 -9.00 2.07
CA GLU A 48 15.12 -8.83 3.18
C GLU A 48 15.51 -7.36 3.41
N GLU A 49 15.68 -6.57 2.34
CA GLU A 49 15.95 -5.13 2.45
C GLU A 49 14.73 -4.37 2.99
N ALA A 50 13.51 -4.82 2.67
CA ALA A 50 12.30 -4.27 3.29
C ALA A 50 12.20 -4.59 4.79
N GLN A 51 12.58 -5.80 5.20
CA GLN A 51 12.67 -6.17 6.62
C GLN A 51 13.72 -5.33 7.35
N GLU A 52 14.90 -5.15 6.77
CA GLU A 52 15.95 -4.28 7.32
C GLU A 52 15.49 -2.82 7.42
N ALA A 53 14.78 -2.31 6.42
CA ALA A 53 14.20 -0.98 6.45
C ALA A 53 13.20 -0.81 7.60
N ALA A 54 12.29 -1.77 7.79
CA ALA A 54 11.33 -1.75 8.89
C ALA A 54 12.02 -1.82 10.27
N LEU A 55 12.99 -2.72 10.45
CA LEU A 55 13.73 -2.87 11.71
C LEU A 55 14.56 -1.64 12.04
N LYS A 56 15.24 -1.07 11.04
CA LYS A 56 15.98 0.18 11.18
C LYS A 56 15.07 1.36 11.53
N ALA A 57 13.91 1.45 10.90
CA ALA A 57 12.93 2.50 11.18
C ALA A 57 12.33 2.37 12.59
N ALA A 58 12.26 1.15 13.12
CA ALA A 58 11.82 0.89 14.48
C ALA A 58 12.93 1.05 15.54
N ASP A 59 14.19 1.29 15.12
CA ASP A 59 15.36 1.25 16.00
C ASP A 59 15.46 -0.08 16.78
N ILE A 60 15.23 -1.20 16.08
CA ILE A 60 15.25 -2.56 16.63
C ILE A 60 16.29 -3.41 15.88
N GLU A 61 17.19 -4.01 16.64
CA GLU A 61 18.16 -4.97 16.10
C GLU A 61 17.47 -6.27 15.67
N ALA A 62 17.91 -6.87 14.57
CA ALA A 62 17.29 -8.08 14.03
C ALA A 62 17.28 -9.28 15.02
N ALA A 63 18.20 -9.30 15.99
CA ALA A 63 18.25 -10.34 17.03
C ALA A 63 17.14 -10.22 18.09
N ASP A 64 16.56 -9.02 18.24
CA ASP A 64 15.54 -8.69 19.23
C ASP A 64 14.12 -8.64 18.61
N ALA A 65 14.01 -8.92 17.32
CA ALA A 65 12.76 -9.00 16.58
C ALA A 65 12.40 -10.45 16.19
N ASP A 66 11.12 -10.77 16.27
CA ASP A 66 10.54 -11.96 15.69
C ASP A 66 9.64 -11.55 14.52
N ILE A 67 10.16 -11.69 13.28
CA ILE A 67 9.42 -11.36 12.06
C ILE A 67 8.33 -12.41 11.85
N SER A 68 7.09 -12.02 12.11
CA SER A 68 5.92 -12.88 12.01
C SER A 68 5.43 -13.04 10.56
N ALA A 69 5.50 -11.96 9.77
CA ALA A 69 5.16 -11.98 8.37
C ALA A 69 5.94 -10.91 7.59
N THR A 70 6.22 -11.21 6.34
CA THR A 70 6.53 -10.19 5.36
C THR A 70 5.82 -10.59 4.08
N THR A 71 4.96 -9.72 3.59
CA THR A 71 4.11 -10.01 2.44
C THR A 71 4.31 -8.92 1.41
N LEU A 72 4.50 -9.33 0.16
CA LEU A 72 4.36 -8.39 -0.93
C LEU A 72 2.88 -8.07 -1.05
N SER A 73 2.55 -6.83 -0.79
CA SER A 73 1.25 -6.23 -1.00
C SER A 73 1.37 -5.20 -2.12
N GLU A 74 0.23 -4.64 -2.47
CA GLU A 74 0.14 -3.49 -3.33
C GLU A 74 -0.72 -2.50 -2.55
N VAL A 75 -0.06 -1.48 -1.99
CA VAL A 75 -0.80 -0.31 -1.50
C VAL A 75 -0.68 0.65 -2.63
N ALA A 76 -1.79 0.92 -3.26
CA ALA A 76 -1.87 1.95 -4.26
C ALA A 76 -1.38 1.69 -5.69
N GLY A 77 -1.38 0.46 -6.18
CA GLY A 77 -0.61 0.13 -7.39
C GLY A 77 0.92 0.18 -7.15
N VAL A 78 1.36 0.78 -6.06
CA VAL A 78 2.74 0.77 -5.61
C VAL A 78 2.96 -0.57 -4.93
N ALA A 79 3.83 -1.37 -5.53
CA ALA A 79 4.32 -2.58 -4.88
C ALA A 79 4.91 -2.17 -3.53
N CYS A 80 4.43 -2.77 -2.45
CA CYS A 80 4.85 -2.47 -1.07
C CYS A 80 5.05 -3.76 -0.31
N TYR A 81 6.00 -3.80 0.62
CA TYR A 81 6.11 -4.89 1.56
C TYR A 81 5.41 -4.51 2.86
N LYS A 82 4.43 -5.31 3.28
CA LYS A 82 3.91 -5.26 4.64
C LYS A 82 4.77 -6.18 5.51
N VAL A 83 5.50 -5.60 6.46
CA VAL A 83 6.39 -6.29 7.40
C VAL A 83 5.74 -6.24 8.79
N GLU A 84 5.44 -7.41 9.35
CA GLU A 84 4.83 -7.56 10.67
C GLU A 84 5.79 -8.32 11.59
N PHE A 85 6.09 -7.76 12.75
CA PHE A 85 7.03 -8.37 13.69
C PHE A 85 6.73 -8.00 15.12
N THR A 86 7.31 -8.75 16.06
CA THR A 86 7.21 -8.46 17.48
C THR A 86 8.58 -8.20 18.09
N SER A 87 8.67 -7.28 19.04
CA SER A 87 9.85 -7.08 19.88
C SER A 87 9.41 -6.66 21.28
N GLY A 88 9.95 -7.32 22.30
CA GLY A 88 9.50 -7.13 23.69
C GLY A 88 7.99 -7.38 23.84
N GLU A 89 7.29 -6.41 24.40
CA GLU A 89 5.83 -6.44 24.60
C GLU A 89 5.06 -5.79 23.44
N TYR A 90 5.70 -5.47 22.31
CA TYR A 90 5.06 -4.73 21.22
C TYR A 90 4.96 -5.56 19.94
N ALA A 91 3.88 -5.34 19.20
CA ALA A 91 3.68 -5.78 17.84
C ALA A 91 3.78 -4.57 16.90
N TYR A 92 4.48 -4.75 15.79
CA TYR A 92 4.79 -3.72 14.82
C TYR A 92 4.24 -4.12 13.45
N SER A 93 3.72 -3.15 12.71
CA SER A 93 3.33 -3.30 11.30
C SER A 93 3.89 -2.13 10.52
N TYR A 94 4.70 -2.43 9.51
CA TYR A 94 5.31 -1.45 8.60
C TYR A 94 4.89 -1.72 7.16
N THR A 95 4.53 -0.68 6.43
CA THR A 95 4.35 -0.71 4.99
C THR A 95 5.55 -0.01 4.35
N ILE A 96 6.36 -0.76 3.61
CA ILE A 96 7.58 -0.29 2.96
C ILE A 96 7.35 -0.21 1.46
N ASN A 97 7.61 0.95 0.85
CA ASN A 97 7.57 1.09 -0.60
C ASN A 97 8.59 0.12 -1.24
N ALA A 98 8.14 -0.82 -2.08
CA ALA A 98 9.01 -1.86 -2.60
C ALA A 98 9.99 -1.35 -3.66
N GLN A 99 9.83 -0.13 -4.21
CA GLN A 99 10.79 0.45 -5.15
C GLN A 99 11.88 1.26 -4.44
N THR A 100 11.51 1.98 -3.36
CA THR A 100 12.40 2.96 -2.72
C THR A 100 12.89 2.55 -1.34
N GLY A 101 12.22 1.62 -0.67
CA GLY A 101 12.50 1.27 0.73
C GLY A 101 12.01 2.29 1.76
N ALA A 102 11.27 3.32 1.34
CA ALA A 102 10.70 4.32 2.25
C ALA A 102 9.54 3.73 3.08
N VAL A 103 9.40 4.16 4.34
CA VAL A 103 8.25 3.77 5.18
C VAL A 103 7.07 4.64 4.79
N MET A 104 6.01 4.00 4.30
CA MET A 104 4.76 4.67 3.95
C MET A 104 3.80 4.72 5.12
N GLU A 105 3.76 3.62 5.89
CA GLU A 105 2.95 3.50 7.09
C GLU A 105 3.75 2.74 8.15
N MET A 106 3.59 3.15 9.40
CA MET A 106 3.99 2.31 10.53
C MET A 106 2.99 2.43 11.67
N SER A 107 2.85 1.34 12.41
CA SER A 107 2.15 1.33 13.68
C SER A 107 2.83 0.39 14.67
N SER A 108 2.73 0.73 15.95
CA SER A 108 3.13 -0.15 17.05
C SER A 108 2.02 -0.24 18.09
N GLN A 109 1.80 -1.43 18.64
CA GLN A 109 0.77 -1.69 19.65
C GLN A 109 1.32 -2.62 20.72
N GLU A 110 0.97 -2.38 21.98
CA GLU A 110 1.25 -3.33 23.05
C GLU A 110 0.53 -4.66 22.76
N GLN A 111 1.28 -5.75 22.88
CA GLN A 111 0.77 -7.10 22.87
C GLN A 111 -0.12 -7.25 24.10
N ASN A 112 -1.43 -7.22 23.89
CA ASN A 112 -2.39 -7.37 24.96
C ASN A 112 -2.07 -8.65 25.77
N ALA A 113 -1.60 -8.49 27.01
CA ALA A 113 -1.52 -9.57 27.98
C ALA A 113 -2.95 -9.97 28.39
N GLN A 114 -3.68 -10.61 27.48
CA GLN A 114 -4.95 -11.25 27.80
C GLN A 114 -4.67 -12.48 28.65
N ALA A 115 -4.69 -12.23 29.96
CA ALA A 115 -4.98 -13.21 30.97
C ALA A 115 -6.16 -14.08 30.52
N SER A 116 -5.95 -15.39 30.71
CA SER A 116 -6.96 -16.43 30.69
C SER A 116 -8.28 -15.97 31.32
N GLY A 117 -9.31 -15.85 30.49
CA GLY A 117 -10.67 -15.54 30.89
C GLY A 117 -11.64 -16.21 29.93
N THR A 118 -11.89 -17.50 30.15
CA THR A 118 -12.90 -18.27 29.45
C THR A 118 -14.27 -17.68 29.73
N GLN A 119 -15.00 -17.23 28.71
CA GLN A 119 -16.45 -17.12 28.82
C GLN A 119 -17.14 -17.56 27.53
N THR A 120 -17.65 -18.77 27.61
CA THR A 120 -18.73 -19.34 26.82
C THR A 120 -19.96 -18.43 26.86
N GLU A 121 -20.52 -18.09 25.71
CA GLU A 121 -21.98 -18.03 25.58
C GLU A 121 -22.45 -18.32 24.15
N VAL A 122 -23.60 -18.96 24.10
CA VAL A 122 -24.25 -19.66 22.99
C VAL A 122 -25.58 -18.98 22.68
N ALA A 123 -25.92 -18.83 21.39
CA ALA A 123 -27.27 -18.83 20.80
C ALA A 123 -27.07 -18.50 19.30
N ASP A 124 -27.32 -19.35 18.31
CA ASP A 124 -28.51 -20.10 17.92
C ASP A 124 -29.78 -19.26 17.65
N SER A 125 -30.18 -19.30 16.37
CA SER A 125 -31.54 -19.40 15.82
C SER A 125 -32.02 -18.34 14.81
N THR A 126 -31.96 -18.78 13.55
CA THR A 126 -33.06 -18.90 12.55
C THR A 126 -33.90 -17.69 12.07
N VAL A 127 -33.92 -17.60 10.73
CA VAL A 127 -34.67 -16.78 9.75
C VAL A 127 -36.15 -17.23 9.69
N PRO A 128 -37.16 -16.38 9.33
CA PRO A 128 -37.57 -16.23 7.93
C PRO A 128 -38.09 -14.85 7.46
N ALA A 129 -38.04 -14.69 6.14
CA ALA A 129 -38.48 -13.56 5.32
C ALA A 129 -40.01 -13.40 5.23
N THR A 130 -40.47 -12.18 4.90
CA THR A 130 -41.57 -11.91 3.96
C THR A 130 -41.50 -10.49 3.38
N ALA A 131 -41.83 -10.37 2.10
CA ALA A 131 -41.86 -9.17 1.26
C ALA A 131 -43.14 -8.32 1.42
N GLN A 132 -43.09 -7.02 1.02
CA GLN A 132 -43.92 -6.41 -0.04
C GLN A 132 -43.84 -4.86 -0.10
N THR A 133 -43.29 -4.35 -1.22
CA THR A 133 -43.77 -3.31 -2.16
C THR A 133 -44.73 -2.17 -1.76
N SER A 134 -44.29 -0.94 -2.08
CA SER A 134 -44.92 0.16 -2.87
C SER A 134 -44.36 1.49 -2.31
N GLY A 135 -43.78 2.47 -3.02
CA GLY A 135 -43.77 2.86 -4.42
C GLY A 135 -43.99 4.39 -4.44
N SER A 136 -43.06 5.19 -4.97
CA SER A 136 -43.35 6.39 -5.78
C SER A 136 -42.07 7.07 -6.24
N ALA A 137 -42.06 7.44 -7.51
CA ALA A 137 -40.97 8.06 -8.25
C ALA A 137 -40.88 9.59 -8.04
N SER A 138 -39.68 10.12 -8.27
CA SER A 138 -39.48 11.39 -8.99
C SER A 138 -38.03 11.48 -9.48
N ALA A 139 -37.86 11.91 -10.71
CA ALA A 139 -36.66 11.85 -11.53
C ALA A 139 -35.89 13.19 -11.61
N GLN A 140 -34.72 13.13 -12.27
CA GLN A 140 -33.88 14.17 -12.91
C GLN A 140 -32.75 14.76 -12.04
N ALA A 141 -31.49 14.91 -12.49
CA ALA A 141 -30.82 14.66 -13.79
C ALA A 141 -29.28 14.56 -13.56
N GLN A 142 -28.62 13.49 -14.00
CA GLN A 142 -27.69 13.40 -15.15
C GLN A 142 -26.80 14.60 -15.50
N THR A 143 -25.49 14.40 -15.37
CA THR A 143 -24.46 14.80 -16.35
C THR A 143 -23.44 13.67 -16.50
N SER A 144 -23.69 12.75 -17.43
CA SER A 144 -22.73 11.74 -17.90
C SER A 144 -22.04 12.29 -19.15
N ALA A 145 -20.72 12.45 -19.12
CA ALA A 145 -19.92 12.70 -20.31
C ALA A 145 -19.47 11.35 -20.88
N ALA A 146 -19.75 11.12 -22.17
CA ALA A 146 -19.47 9.88 -22.86
C ALA A 146 -17.97 9.63 -23.04
N ALA A 147 -17.50 8.45 -22.61
CA ALA A 147 -16.18 7.91 -22.93
C ALA A 147 -16.28 6.87 -24.07
N PRO A 148 -15.27 6.74 -24.94
CA PRO A 148 -15.25 5.75 -26.01
C PRO A 148 -15.09 4.34 -25.42
N ALA A 149 -15.91 3.40 -25.88
CA ALA A 149 -15.83 1.99 -25.52
C ALA A 149 -14.58 1.31 -26.07
N GLN A 150 -13.99 0.41 -25.26
CA GLN A 150 -13.10 -0.74 -25.52
C GLN A 150 -11.98 -0.78 -24.46
N ASN A 151 -11.58 -1.88 -23.80
CA ASN A 151 -11.66 -3.31 -24.12
C ASN A 151 -11.45 -4.12 -22.81
N ALA A 152 -12.44 -4.81 -22.27
CA ALA A 152 -12.25 -5.75 -21.16
C ALA A 152 -12.40 -7.18 -21.69
N THR A 153 -11.27 -7.88 -21.85
CA THR A 153 -11.24 -9.33 -22.07
C THR A 153 -10.68 -9.98 -20.83
N GLY A 154 -11.56 -10.48 -19.96
CA GLY A 154 -11.22 -11.29 -18.80
C GLY A 154 -12.49 -11.86 -18.19
N THR A 155 -12.83 -13.10 -18.54
CA THR A 155 -13.91 -13.85 -17.87
C THR A 155 -13.31 -14.48 -16.61
N GLY A 156 -13.40 -13.78 -15.50
CA GLY A 156 -12.92 -14.24 -14.20
C GLY A 156 -13.09 -13.12 -13.18
N THR A 157 -13.40 -13.51 -11.94
CA THR A 157 -13.39 -12.59 -10.80
C THR A 157 -12.07 -11.84 -10.76
N VAL A 158 -12.14 -10.51 -10.78
CA VAL A 158 -11.03 -9.58 -10.62
C VAL A 158 -10.75 -9.46 -9.13
N ASP A 159 -9.48 -9.47 -8.73
CA ASP A 159 -9.07 -9.16 -7.37
C ASP A 159 -8.73 -7.66 -7.24
N GLU A 160 -8.53 -7.19 -6.02
CA GLU A 160 -8.34 -5.76 -5.73
C GLU A 160 -7.16 -5.16 -6.52
N ALA A 161 -6.04 -5.88 -6.59
CA ALA A 161 -4.85 -5.45 -7.34
C ALA A 161 -5.13 -5.35 -8.85
N ALA A 162 -5.84 -6.33 -9.43
CA ALA A 162 -6.23 -6.26 -10.83
C ALA A 162 -7.21 -5.09 -11.09
N ALA A 163 -8.10 -4.78 -10.15
CA ALA A 163 -8.99 -3.62 -10.26
C ALA A 163 -8.20 -2.29 -10.20
N GLN A 164 -7.28 -2.12 -9.25
CA GLN A 164 -6.38 -0.95 -9.18
C GLN A 164 -5.63 -0.75 -10.49
N LYS A 165 -5.06 -1.82 -11.05
CA LYS A 165 -4.38 -1.78 -12.34
C LYS A 165 -5.27 -1.32 -13.49
N ILE A 166 -6.51 -1.84 -13.57
CA ILE A 166 -7.49 -1.41 -14.58
C ILE A 166 -7.78 0.09 -14.44
N ALA A 167 -7.96 0.59 -13.21
CA ALA A 167 -8.24 1.99 -12.93
C ALA A 167 -7.09 2.91 -13.37
N LEU A 168 -5.85 2.56 -12.99
CA LEU A 168 -4.63 3.31 -13.32
C LEU A 168 -4.34 3.32 -14.82
N GLU A 169 -4.46 2.16 -15.48
CA GLU A 169 -4.30 2.05 -16.95
C GLU A 169 -5.34 2.89 -17.68
N HIS A 170 -6.60 2.88 -17.21
CA HIS A 170 -7.67 3.70 -17.79
C HIS A 170 -7.40 5.20 -17.59
N ALA A 171 -6.89 5.60 -16.43
CA ALA A 171 -6.53 6.99 -16.15
C ALA A 171 -5.24 7.46 -16.86
N GLY A 172 -4.44 6.53 -17.39
CA GLY A 172 -3.12 6.85 -17.96
C GLY A 172 -2.10 7.31 -16.91
N VAL A 173 -2.32 6.97 -15.65
CA VAL A 173 -1.46 7.33 -14.51
C VAL A 173 -0.54 6.16 -14.21
N LYS A 174 0.76 6.41 -14.02
CA LYS A 174 1.68 5.37 -13.57
C LYS A 174 1.46 5.13 -12.08
N ALA A 175 1.51 3.87 -11.66
CA ALA A 175 1.38 3.50 -10.26
C ALA A 175 2.36 4.25 -9.34
N ALA A 176 3.61 4.45 -9.78
CA ALA A 176 4.61 5.19 -9.00
C ALA A 176 4.30 6.68 -8.81
N ASP A 177 3.41 7.25 -9.64
CA ASP A 177 2.97 8.64 -9.56
C ASP A 177 1.63 8.77 -8.81
N ALA A 178 1.03 7.65 -8.37
CA ALA A 178 -0.24 7.59 -7.69
C ALA A 178 -0.08 7.27 -6.20
N THR A 179 -0.95 7.83 -5.37
CA THR A 179 -1.16 7.38 -3.99
C THR A 179 -2.64 7.12 -3.80
N ILE A 180 -3.01 5.84 -3.86
CA ILE A 180 -4.34 5.32 -3.57
C ILE A 180 -4.56 5.46 -2.07
N THR A 181 -5.56 6.24 -1.72
CA THR A 181 -6.01 6.52 -0.36
C THR A 181 -7.10 5.55 0.08
N LYS A 182 -7.73 4.86 -0.89
CA LYS A 182 -8.79 3.88 -0.64
C LYS A 182 -8.79 2.80 -1.72
N SER A 183 -8.82 1.54 -1.29
CA SER A 183 -9.11 0.41 -2.16
C SER A 183 -9.79 -0.66 -1.33
N LYS A 184 -11.05 -0.96 -1.64
CA LYS A 184 -11.84 -1.92 -0.86
C LYS A 184 -12.96 -2.53 -1.71
N LEU A 185 -13.40 -3.73 -1.31
CA LEU A 185 -14.62 -4.32 -1.82
C LEU A 185 -15.82 -3.57 -1.21
N ASP A 186 -16.72 -3.09 -2.07
CA ASP A 186 -17.98 -2.45 -1.69
C ASP A 186 -19.17 -3.07 -2.45
N TYR A 187 -20.37 -2.59 -2.15
CA TYR A 187 -21.62 -3.01 -2.78
C TYR A 187 -22.42 -1.81 -3.27
N GLU A 188 -22.45 -1.65 -4.59
CA GLU A 188 -23.24 -0.62 -5.27
C GLU A 188 -24.41 -1.26 -6.01
N ASP A 189 -25.64 -0.79 -5.75
CA ASP A 189 -26.88 -1.31 -6.33
C ASP A 189 -27.05 -2.86 -6.26
N GLY A 190 -26.48 -3.49 -5.23
CA GLY A 190 -26.52 -4.94 -5.03
C GLY A 190 -25.51 -5.73 -5.87
N ARG A 191 -24.54 -5.06 -6.51
CA ARG A 191 -23.40 -5.64 -7.22
C ARG A 191 -22.12 -5.40 -6.43
N GLN A 192 -21.26 -6.41 -6.35
CA GLN A 192 -19.92 -6.26 -5.76
C GLN A 192 -19.02 -5.43 -6.68
N VAL A 193 -18.45 -4.37 -6.13
CA VAL A 193 -17.52 -3.47 -6.83
C VAL A 193 -16.26 -3.27 -6.01
N TYR A 194 -15.15 -2.93 -6.66
CA TYR A 194 -14.00 -2.33 -5.99
C TYR A 194 -14.13 -0.81 -6.09
N ASP A 195 -14.13 -0.17 -4.94
CA ASP A 195 -14.12 1.29 -4.75
C ASP A 195 -12.67 1.72 -4.51
N ILE A 196 -12.13 2.49 -5.47
CA ILE A 196 -10.72 2.82 -5.58
C ILE A 196 -10.56 4.34 -5.72
N GLU A 197 -9.95 4.98 -4.73
CA GLU A 197 -9.66 6.41 -4.73
C GLU A 197 -8.16 6.69 -4.63
N TRP A 198 -7.64 7.65 -5.39
CA TRP A 198 -6.24 8.05 -5.33
C TRP A 198 -5.95 9.47 -5.73
N TYR A 199 -4.75 9.91 -5.40
CA TYR A 199 -4.18 11.17 -5.84
C TYR A 199 -2.99 10.97 -6.77
N ALA A 200 -2.95 11.75 -7.85
CA ALA A 200 -1.79 11.85 -8.73
C ALA A 200 -1.73 13.26 -9.34
N GLY A 201 -0.56 13.90 -9.29
CA GLY A 201 -0.38 15.24 -9.86
C GLY A 201 -1.31 16.32 -9.26
N GLY A 202 -1.72 16.16 -7.99
CA GLY A 202 -2.66 17.07 -7.32
C GLY A 202 -4.12 16.96 -7.79
N ALA A 203 -4.48 15.86 -8.44
CA ALA A 203 -5.87 15.54 -8.77
C ALA A 203 -6.31 14.27 -8.05
N LYS A 204 -7.58 14.24 -7.64
CA LYS A 204 -8.23 13.05 -7.11
C LYS A 204 -8.84 12.25 -8.27
N TYR A 205 -8.71 10.95 -8.20
CA TYR A 205 -9.36 9.98 -9.07
C TYR A 205 -10.17 9.04 -8.19
N ASP A 206 -11.37 8.68 -8.65
CA ASP A 206 -12.29 7.80 -7.95
C ASP A 206 -12.92 6.86 -8.99
N TYR A 207 -12.83 5.55 -8.73
CA TYR A 207 -13.24 4.51 -9.66
C TYR A 207 -14.03 3.43 -8.94
N GLU A 208 -15.09 2.97 -9.60
CA GLU A 208 -15.80 1.75 -9.22
C GLU A 208 -15.62 0.69 -10.31
N ILE A 209 -15.14 -0.49 -9.93
CA ILE A 209 -14.83 -1.57 -10.88
C ILE A 209 -15.59 -2.84 -10.50
N ALA A 210 -16.33 -3.40 -11.45
CA ALA A 210 -17.08 -4.64 -11.28
C ALA A 210 -16.14 -5.81 -10.94
N THR A 211 -16.39 -6.49 -9.83
CA THR A 211 -15.54 -7.59 -9.36
C THR A 211 -15.63 -8.85 -10.21
N ASP A 212 -16.71 -9.06 -10.96
CA ASP A 212 -16.95 -10.26 -11.76
C ASP A 212 -16.38 -10.17 -13.19
N THR A 213 -16.19 -8.95 -13.69
CA THR A 213 -15.83 -8.69 -15.09
C THR A 213 -14.67 -7.73 -15.27
N GLY A 214 -14.34 -6.92 -14.26
CA GLY A 214 -13.38 -5.82 -14.37
C GLY A 214 -13.92 -4.60 -15.14
N GLU A 215 -15.23 -4.54 -15.41
CA GLU A 215 -15.86 -3.38 -16.04
C GLU A 215 -15.76 -2.15 -15.13
N ILE A 216 -15.32 -1.02 -15.68
CA ILE A 216 -15.35 0.26 -14.97
C ILE A 216 -16.80 0.75 -14.96
N ILE A 217 -17.43 0.71 -13.78
CA ILE A 217 -18.82 1.13 -13.55
C ILE A 217 -18.90 2.65 -13.44
N SER A 218 -17.95 3.24 -12.72
CA SER A 218 -17.84 4.69 -12.53
C SER A 218 -16.39 5.12 -12.56
N SER A 219 -16.16 6.35 -13.05
CA SER A 219 -14.88 7.03 -12.96
C SER A 219 -15.12 8.53 -12.79
N ALA A 220 -14.57 9.11 -11.73
CA ALA A 220 -14.56 10.55 -11.48
C ALA A 220 -13.12 11.07 -11.40
N TYR A 221 -12.95 12.31 -11.83
CA TYR A 221 -11.69 13.03 -11.84
C TYR A 221 -11.93 14.44 -11.32
N GLU A 222 -11.22 14.81 -10.27
CA GLU A 222 -11.28 16.13 -9.66
C GLU A 222 -9.89 16.74 -9.63
N GLU A 223 -9.61 17.61 -10.60
CA GLU A 223 -8.40 18.44 -10.59
C GLU A 223 -8.56 19.57 -9.56
N LYS A 224 -7.75 19.57 -8.50
CA LYS A 224 -7.65 20.74 -7.63
C LYS A 224 -6.54 21.65 -8.13
N THR A 225 -6.90 22.89 -8.44
CA THR A 225 -5.95 23.93 -8.81
C THR A 225 -5.16 24.36 -7.57
N MET A 226 -4.02 23.72 -7.33
CA MET A 226 -3.02 24.17 -6.35
C MET A 226 -1.79 24.76 -7.05
N GLY A 227 -0.94 25.46 -6.31
CA GLY A 227 0.40 25.83 -6.80
C GLY A 227 1.19 24.56 -7.15
N ALA A 228 2.06 24.61 -8.16
CA ALA A 228 2.87 23.45 -8.58
C ALA A 228 3.75 22.88 -7.45
N ASP A 229 4.16 23.72 -6.50
CA ASP A 229 5.01 23.38 -5.35
C ASP A 229 4.30 22.44 -4.34
N SER A 230 2.98 22.48 -4.26
CA SER A 230 2.18 21.82 -3.20
C SER A 230 1.73 20.39 -3.52
N ARG A 231 2.25 19.79 -4.61
CA ARG A 231 1.72 18.53 -5.18
C ARG A 231 2.64 17.32 -4.98
N SER A 232 3.85 17.52 -4.45
CA SER A 232 4.86 16.46 -4.33
C SER A 232 5.38 16.37 -2.91
N VAL A 233 5.64 15.14 -2.46
CA VAL A 233 6.41 14.88 -1.24
C VAL A 233 7.85 15.35 -1.47
N THR A 234 8.27 16.40 -0.76
CA THR A 234 9.65 16.93 -0.83
C THR A 234 10.38 16.77 0.50
N VAL A 235 9.63 16.74 1.61
CA VAL A 235 10.16 16.53 2.95
C VAL A 235 10.27 15.03 3.20
N SER A 236 11.47 14.61 3.61
CA SER A 236 11.70 13.22 3.94
C SER A 236 10.93 12.82 5.20
N GLU A 237 10.56 11.55 5.27
CA GLU A 237 9.95 10.95 6.46
C GLU A 237 10.77 11.26 7.73
N ALA A 238 12.10 11.12 7.65
CA ALA A 238 12.99 11.35 8.78
C ALA A 238 12.97 12.82 9.25
N ASP A 239 12.93 13.79 8.33
CA ASP A 239 12.86 15.21 8.67
C ASP A 239 11.49 15.59 9.25
N ALA A 240 10.41 14.99 8.74
CA ALA A 240 9.06 15.20 9.25
C ALA A 240 8.89 14.58 10.65
N LYS A 241 9.35 13.34 10.87
CA LYS A 241 9.38 12.68 12.19
C LYS A 241 10.15 13.51 13.20
N LYS A 242 11.33 14.00 12.80
CA LYS A 242 12.12 14.91 13.63
C LYS A 242 11.36 16.18 14.00
N THR A 243 10.63 16.76 13.05
CA THR A 243 9.82 17.96 13.28
C THR A 243 8.74 17.73 14.35
N ALA A 244 8.06 16.58 14.31
CA ALA A 244 7.07 16.20 15.33
C ALA A 244 7.73 15.94 16.70
N LEU A 245 8.80 15.15 16.73
CA LEU A 245 9.50 14.77 17.97
C LEU A 245 10.15 15.97 18.68
N ASP A 246 10.75 16.91 17.95
CA ASP A 246 11.33 18.13 18.52
C ASP A 246 10.29 18.99 19.29
N ARG A 247 8.99 18.79 19.00
CA ARG A 247 7.89 19.49 19.65
C ARG A 247 7.42 18.81 20.95
N VAL A 248 7.74 17.53 21.15
CA VAL A 248 7.44 16.77 22.38
C VAL A 248 8.74 16.54 23.14
N SER A 249 9.07 17.46 24.06
CA SER A 249 10.34 17.42 24.80
C SER A 249 10.54 16.12 25.56
N GLY A 250 11.55 15.34 25.12
CA GLY A 250 11.94 14.07 25.72
C GLY A 250 11.37 12.83 25.01
N ALA A 251 10.43 13.00 24.09
CA ALA A 251 10.00 11.91 23.22
C ALA A 251 11.12 11.54 22.24
N THR A 252 11.12 10.27 21.85
CA THR A 252 12.04 9.64 20.91
C THR A 252 11.24 8.84 19.88
N ASP A 253 11.89 8.23 18.89
CA ASP A 253 11.23 7.38 17.90
C ASP A 253 10.42 6.23 18.52
N LYS A 254 10.79 5.77 19.72
CA LYS A 254 10.05 4.74 20.47
C LYS A 254 8.67 5.21 20.97
N ASP A 255 8.48 6.51 21.05
CA ASP A 255 7.23 7.14 21.49
C ASP A 255 6.32 7.48 20.30
N LEU A 256 6.74 7.18 19.06
CA LEU A 256 5.96 7.39 17.84
C LEU A 256 5.16 6.10 17.52
N TYR A 257 3.85 6.14 17.79
CA TYR A 257 2.96 4.98 17.73
C TYR A 257 2.36 4.75 16.36
N GLU A 258 2.02 5.83 15.66
CA GLU A 258 1.44 5.78 14.32
C GLU A 258 2.14 6.81 13.43
N TRP A 259 2.28 6.45 12.16
CA TRP A 259 2.78 7.33 11.12
C TRP A 259 2.23 6.88 9.77
N LYS A 260 1.72 7.83 9.00
CA LYS A 260 1.15 7.58 7.68
C LYS A 260 1.44 8.74 6.75
N LEU A 261 1.79 8.43 5.50
CA LEU A 261 1.71 9.40 4.41
C LEU A 261 0.29 9.35 3.82
N ASP A 262 -0.45 10.46 3.93
CA ASP A 262 -1.81 10.62 3.41
C ASP A 262 -1.91 11.84 2.48
N TYR A 263 -3.12 12.12 1.98
CA TYR A 263 -3.42 13.22 1.07
C TYR A 263 -4.75 13.91 1.43
N ASP A 264 -4.73 14.99 2.22
CA ASP A 264 -5.87 15.92 2.32
C ASP A 264 -5.99 16.78 1.07
N ASP A 265 -7.14 16.69 0.41
CA ASP A 265 -7.48 17.52 -0.74
C ASP A 265 -6.43 17.47 -1.88
N GLY A 266 -5.62 16.42 -1.94
CA GLY A 266 -4.53 16.26 -2.90
C GLY A 266 -3.22 16.97 -2.55
N ARG A 267 -3.10 17.50 -1.32
CA ARG A 267 -1.81 17.87 -0.72
C ARG A 267 -1.25 16.65 0.01
N PRO A 268 0.00 16.24 -0.24
CA PRO A 268 0.60 15.16 0.53
C PRO A 268 0.90 15.65 1.95
N GLU A 269 0.58 14.84 2.95
CA GLU A 269 0.81 15.15 4.36
C GLU A 269 1.23 13.90 5.14
N TYR A 270 2.04 14.12 6.17
CA TYR A 270 2.38 13.10 7.14
C TYR A 270 1.48 13.26 8.36
N GLU A 271 0.69 12.25 8.65
CA GLU A 271 -0.10 12.14 9.86
C GLU A 271 0.60 11.20 10.84
N GLY A 272 0.50 11.48 12.14
CA GLY A 272 1.06 10.58 13.13
C GLY A 272 0.61 10.82 14.56
N LYS A 273 1.01 9.88 15.40
CA LYS A 273 0.66 9.84 16.82
C LYS A 273 1.90 9.62 17.68
N ILE A 274 2.16 10.52 18.62
CA ILE A 274 3.18 10.35 19.67
C ILE A 274 2.46 10.11 20.99
N ILE A 275 2.84 9.09 21.77
CA ILE A 275 2.37 8.92 23.14
C ILE A 275 3.55 9.07 24.08
N TYR A 276 3.56 10.15 24.86
CA TYR A 276 4.65 10.44 25.78
C TYR A 276 4.14 11.10 27.07
N GLY A 277 4.62 10.63 28.22
CA GLY A 277 4.27 11.20 29.52
C GLY A 277 2.76 11.17 29.83
N GLY A 278 2.05 10.12 29.40
CA GLY A 278 0.60 9.96 29.56
C GLY A 278 -0.21 10.98 28.75
N THR A 279 0.35 11.48 27.65
CA THR A 279 -0.31 12.40 26.72
C THR A 279 -0.16 11.83 25.33
N GLU A 280 -1.25 11.77 24.59
CA GLU A 280 -1.30 11.46 23.18
C GLU A 280 -1.23 12.78 22.40
N TYR A 281 -0.35 12.83 21.41
CA TYR A 281 -0.19 13.94 20.49
C TYR A 281 -0.52 13.45 19.09
N GLU A 282 -1.58 13.98 18.49
CA GLU A 282 -1.93 13.75 17.10
C GLU A 282 -1.45 14.95 16.28
N PHE A 283 -0.84 14.72 15.12
CA PHE A 283 -0.29 15.79 14.32
C PHE A 283 -0.38 15.50 12.82
N THR A 284 -0.40 16.58 12.06
CA THR A 284 -0.34 16.56 10.59
C THR A 284 0.76 17.52 10.15
N ILE A 285 1.65 17.07 9.26
CA ILE A 285 2.75 17.84 8.70
C ILE A 285 2.62 17.86 7.19
N ASP A 286 2.60 19.04 6.59
CA ASP A 286 2.61 19.20 5.13
C ASP A 286 3.90 18.57 4.55
N ALA A 287 3.76 17.54 3.71
CA ALA A 287 4.89 16.77 3.21
C ALA A 287 5.66 17.50 2.07
N SER A 288 5.14 18.62 1.59
CA SER A 288 5.81 19.49 0.61
C SER A 288 6.65 20.60 1.24
N THR A 289 6.40 20.95 2.50
CA THR A 289 7.04 22.09 3.17
C THR A 289 7.65 21.75 4.53
N GLY A 290 7.19 20.66 5.16
CA GLY A 290 7.57 20.27 6.52
C GLY A 290 6.89 21.10 7.61
N SER A 291 5.89 21.89 7.23
CA SER A 291 5.14 22.73 8.16
C SER A 291 4.16 21.88 8.97
N VAL A 292 4.11 22.06 10.28
CA VAL A 292 3.07 21.47 11.13
C VAL A 292 1.74 22.16 10.81
N MET A 293 0.78 21.41 10.29
CA MET A 293 -0.55 21.86 9.90
C MET A 293 -1.54 21.70 11.04
N GLU A 294 -1.53 20.54 11.69
CA GLU A 294 -2.39 20.22 12.83
C GLU A 294 -1.55 19.68 13.99
N TRP A 295 -2.01 19.98 15.21
CA TRP A 295 -1.36 19.53 16.44
C TRP A 295 -2.36 19.52 17.58
N ASP A 296 -2.74 18.33 18.02
CA ASP A 296 -3.61 18.09 19.15
C ASP A 296 -2.88 17.33 20.25
N ALA A 297 -3.29 17.56 21.50
CA ALA A 297 -2.70 16.94 22.67
C ALA A 297 -3.80 16.56 23.68
N GLU A 298 -4.03 15.27 23.86
CA GLU A 298 -5.02 14.74 24.79
C GLU A 298 -4.38 13.87 25.88
N LYS A 299 -4.93 13.92 27.09
CA LYS A 299 -4.49 13.03 28.18
C LYS A 299 -5.05 11.63 27.95
N VAL A 300 -4.16 10.65 27.86
CA VAL A 300 -4.53 9.23 27.86
C VAL A 300 -5.14 8.91 29.24
N ARG A 301 -6.37 8.41 29.25
CA ARG A 301 -7.14 8.12 30.48
C ARG A 301 -6.84 6.76 31.07
#